data_AF-A0A9P7KEM5-F1
#
_entry.id   AF-A0A9P7KEM5-F1
#
_cell.length_a   1.000
_cell.length_b   1.000
_cell.length_c   1.000
_cell.angle_alpha   90.00
_cell.angle_beta   90.00
_cell.angle_gamma   90.00
#
_symmetry.space_group_name_H-M   'P 1'
#
loop_
_entity.id
_entity.type
_entity.pdbx_description
1 polymer ?
#
loop_
_entity_poly.entity_id
_entity_poly.type
_entity_poly.pdbx_seq_one_letter_code
_entity_poly.pdbx_strand_id
1 'polypeptide(L)'
;MIMNGSTPASTGEVGEVWLRGPNVMKEYWRDPGKLAVTKDGWFKTGDLGCVDKEGFLYIRDRIKDIIIRGGENIDSTSVENALYADERVMEAAAVGVPHPRLGEFVAAVVSAKPGFKGQLTEASLIAAAAKSLPKFAVPVLVVIKDEPLERTESGKILKPQLRKIARDVWEAKQKGEKSRTKL
;
A
#
# COMPACT_ATOMS: atom_id res chain seq x y z
N MET A 1 15.27 -15.83 1.70
CA MET A 1 15.82 -15.28 0.44
C MET A 1 14.91 -14.17 -0.04
N ILE A 2 15.43 -13.15 -0.72
CA ILE A 2 14.62 -12.13 -1.39
C ILE A 2 14.65 -12.42 -2.89
N MET A 3 13.48 -12.45 -3.54
CA MET A 3 13.34 -12.78 -4.96
C MET A 3 12.80 -11.60 -5.74
N ASN A 4 13.50 -11.19 -6.79
CA ASN A 4 12.97 -10.31 -7.82
C ASN A 4 12.46 -11.18 -8.98
N GLY A 5 11.16 -11.45 -8.99
CA GLY A 5 10.55 -12.39 -9.92
C GLY A 5 11.10 -13.81 -9.75
N SER A 6 11.93 -14.27 -10.69
CA SER A 6 12.52 -15.63 -10.68
C SER A 6 13.99 -15.66 -10.27
N THR A 7 14.61 -14.52 -9.99
CA THR A 7 16.03 -14.43 -9.61
C THR A 7 16.19 -13.87 -8.20
N PRO A 8 17.26 -14.24 -7.46
CA PRO A 8 17.59 -13.60 -6.20
C PRO A 8 17.80 -12.09 -6.37
N ALA A 9 17.25 -11.30 -5.45
CA ALA A 9 17.47 -9.86 -5.42
C ALA A 9 18.83 -9.52 -4.80
N SER A 10 19.40 -8.39 -5.22
CA SER A 10 20.65 -7.86 -4.67
C SER A 10 20.47 -7.36 -3.24
N THR A 11 21.56 -7.19 -2.49
CA THR A 11 21.51 -6.56 -1.16
C THR A 11 20.87 -5.17 -1.23
N GLY A 12 19.88 -4.91 -0.38
CA GLY A 12 19.10 -3.68 -0.35
C GLY A 12 18.01 -3.56 -1.44
N GLU A 13 18.00 -4.45 -2.43
CA GLU A 13 16.95 -4.50 -3.45
C GLU A 13 15.67 -5.11 -2.86
N VAL A 14 14.52 -4.50 -3.17
CA VAL A 14 13.22 -4.98 -2.72
C VAL A 14 12.76 -6.12 -3.61
N GLY A 15 12.33 -7.22 -3.00
CA GLY A 15 11.72 -8.36 -3.68
C GLY A 15 10.81 -9.16 -2.76
N GLU A 16 10.25 -10.25 -3.25
CA GLU A 16 9.40 -11.15 -2.46
C GLU A 16 10.23 -11.94 -1.44
N VAL A 17 9.77 -11.96 -0.19
CA VAL A 17 10.39 -12.75 0.87
C VAL A 17 9.99 -14.20 0.70
N TRP A 18 10.99 -15.06 0.45
CA TRP A 18 10.83 -16.50 0.38
C TRP A 18 11.50 -17.16 1.58
N LEU A 19 10.79 -18.06 2.24
CA LEU A 19 11.25 -18.78 3.43
C LEU A 19 11.40 -20.27 3.12
N ARG A 20 12.41 -20.90 3.71
CA ARG A 20 12.59 -22.36 3.66
C ARG A 20 13.15 -22.81 4.98
N GLY A 21 12.55 -23.85 5.57
CA GLY A 21 12.94 -24.35 6.87
C GLY A 21 11.92 -25.31 7.46
N PRO A 22 12.24 -25.96 8.59
CA PRO A 22 11.36 -26.95 9.23
C PRO A 22 10.04 -26.35 9.76
N ASN A 23 9.98 -25.03 9.89
CA ASN A 23 8.81 -24.26 10.33
C ASN A 23 7.83 -23.90 9.21
N VAL A 24 8.15 -24.21 7.94
CA VAL A 24 7.28 -23.93 6.80
C VAL A 24 6.11 -24.91 6.76
N MET A 25 4.89 -24.40 6.54
CA MET A 25 3.70 -25.22 6.39
C MET A 25 3.80 -26.18 5.19
N LYS A 26 3.09 -27.31 5.22
CA LYS A 26 3.10 -28.28 4.11
C LYS A 26 2.28 -27.83 2.92
N GLU A 27 1.05 -27.41 3.18
CA GLU A 27 0.06 -27.04 2.16
C GLU A 27 -1.11 -26.29 2.79
N TYR A 28 -1.97 -25.70 1.95
CA TYR A 28 -3.25 -25.18 2.39
C TYR A 28 -4.27 -26.31 2.53
N TRP A 29 -4.96 -26.33 3.67
CA TRP A 29 -6.02 -27.30 3.92
C TRP A 29 -7.17 -27.16 2.92
N ARG A 30 -7.49 -28.25 2.20
CA ARG A 30 -8.57 -28.32 1.19
C ARG A 30 -8.46 -27.31 0.05
N ASP A 31 -7.25 -26.83 -0.26
CA ASP A 31 -6.99 -25.91 -1.38
C ASP A 31 -5.78 -26.38 -2.21
N PRO A 32 -5.90 -27.51 -2.93
CA PRO A 32 -4.78 -28.11 -3.65
C PRO A 32 -4.29 -27.26 -4.84
N GLY A 33 -5.08 -26.27 -5.28
CA GLY A 33 -4.72 -25.38 -6.39
C GLY A 33 -3.79 -24.24 -5.97
N LYS A 34 -3.71 -23.94 -4.67
CA LYS A 34 -2.94 -22.81 -4.16
C LYS A 34 -1.51 -23.22 -3.79
N LEU A 35 -0.62 -23.09 -4.77
CA LEU A 35 0.80 -23.42 -4.63
C LEU A 35 1.58 -22.24 -4.02
N ALA A 36 1.58 -22.12 -2.69
CA ALA A 36 2.47 -21.17 -1.99
C ALA A 36 3.85 -21.74 -1.69
N VAL A 37 4.03 -23.06 -1.76
CA VAL A 37 5.33 -23.72 -1.61
C VAL A 37 5.78 -24.22 -2.98
N THR A 38 7.00 -23.86 -3.38
CA THR A 38 7.61 -24.30 -4.63
C THR A 38 8.03 -25.78 -4.56
N LYS A 39 8.27 -26.41 -5.71
CA LYS A 39 8.68 -27.83 -5.79
C LYS A 39 9.98 -28.11 -5.03
N ASP A 40 10.85 -27.12 -4.90
CA ASP A 40 12.13 -27.17 -4.18
C ASP A 40 12.03 -26.70 -2.70
N GLY A 41 10.82 -26.49 -2.20
CA GLY A 41 10.52 -26.30 -0.77
C GLY A 41 10.58 -24.86 -0.25
N TRP A 42 10.55 -23.85 -1.13
CA TRP A 42 10.44 -22.45 -0.73
C TRP A 42 8.99 -22.01 -0.59
N PHE A 43 8.65 -21.42 0.55
CA PHE A 43 7.38 -20.79 0.78
C PHE A 43 7.43 -19.31 0.38
N LYS A 44 6.54 -18.94 -0.54
CA LYS A 44 6.28 -17.58 -0.98
C LYS A 44 5.38 -16.89 0.03
N THR A 45 5.90 -15.95 0.82
CA THR A 45 5.11 -15.34 1.90
C THR A 45 4.07 -14.35 1.35
N GLY A 46 4.28 -13.81 0.15
CA GLY A 46 3.52 -12.70 -0.40
C GLY A 46 3.88 -11.34 0.23
N ASP A 47 4.88 -11.31 1.10
CA ASP A 47 5.45 -10.07 1.66
C ASP A 47 6.64 -9.62 0.82
N LEU A 48 6.77 -8.31 0.67
CA LEU A 48 7.92 -7.67 0.05
C LEU A 48 8.88 -7.21 1.12
N GLY A 49 10.17 -7.38 0.88
CA GLY A 49 11.20 -6.96 1.78
C GLY A 49 12.57 -6.86 1.12
N CYS A 50 13.54 -6.40 1.88
CA CYS A 50 14.94 -6.33 1.48
C CYS A 50 15.84 -6.79 2.63
N VAL A 51 17.02 -7.29 2.30
CA VAL A 51 18.06 -7.61 3.29
C VAL A 51 19.21 -6.63 3.13
N ASP A 52 19.65 -6.03 4.23
CA ASP A 52 20.77 -5.09 4.22
C ASP A 52 22.13 -5.80 4.24
N LYS A 53 23.22 -5.02 4.34
CA LYS A 53 24.60 -5.54 4.37
C LYS A 53 24.93 -6.30 5.65
N GLU A 54 24.19 -6.06 6.73
CA GLU A 54 24.39 -6.68 8.05
C GLU A 54 23.54 -7.95 8.21
N GLY A 55 22.67 -8.24 7.23
CA GLY A 55 21.81 -9.42 7.21
C GLY A 55 20.44 -9.21 7.84
N PHE A 56 20.06 -7.98 8.18
CA PHE A 56 18.73 -7.68 8.70
C PHE A 56 17.69 -7.67 7.59
N LEU A 57 16.57 -8.36 7.84
CA LEU A 57 15.39 -8.37 6.98
C LEU A 57 14.46 -7.22 7.34
N TYR A 58 14.13 -6.39 6.36
CA TYR A 58 13.12 -5.34 6.47
C TYR A 58 11.90 -5.72 5.64
N ILE A 59 10.75 -5.86 6.29
CA ILE A 59 9.46 -6.01 5.60
C ILE A 59 8.97 -4.63 5.18
N ARG A 60 8.64 -4.50 3.90
CA ARG A 60 8.25 -3.25 3.25
C ARG A 60 6.74 -3.16 3.06
N ASP A 61 6.17 -4.15 2.37
CA ASP A 61 4.72 -4.17 2.08
C ASP A 61 4.26 -5.60 1.77
N ARG A 62 3.02 -5.77 1.32
CA ARG A 62 2.54 -7.00 0.69
C ARG A 62 2.44 -6.83 -0.81
N ILE A 63 2.72 -7.90 -1.55
CA ILE A 63 2.61 -7.93 -3.02
C ILE A 63 1.26 -7.40 -3.51
N LYS A 64 0.17 -7.73 -2.80
CA LYS A 64 -1.19 -7.32 -3.17
C LYS A 64 -1.56 -5.88 -2.80
N ASP A 65 -0.69 -5.20 -2.04
CA ASP A 65 -0.90 -3.85 -1.54
C ASP A 65 0.03 -2.82 -2.24
N ILE A 66 0.98 -3.29 -3.07
CA ILE A 66 1.74 -2.43 -4.01
C ILE A 66 0.80 -1.74 -4.99
N ILE A 67 1.05 -0.44 -5.18
CA ILE A 67 0.36 0.39 -6.15
C ILE A 67 1.25 0.52 -7.38
N ILE A 68 0.71 0.22 -8.57
CA ILE A 68 1.48 0.26 -9.82
C ILE A 68 1.02 1.45 -10.66
N ARG A 69 1.90 2.46 -10.80
CA ARG A 69 1.62 3.67 -11.57
C ARG A 69 2.59 3.80 -12.74
N GLY A 70 2.11 3.53 -13.95
CA GLY A 70 2.88 3.73 -15.18
C GLY A 70 4.13 2.84 -15.26
N GLY A 71 4.10 1.67 -14.64
CA GLY A 71 5.24 0.74 -14.55
C GLY A 71 6.09 0.91 -13.28
N GLU A 72 5.88 1.97 -12.50
CA GLU A 72 6.58 2.18 -11.23
C GLU A 72 5.84 1.48 -10.08
N ASN A 73 6.59 0.72 -9.27
CA ASN A 73 6.09 0.08 -8.06
C ASN A 73 6.16 1.06 -6.88
N ILE A 74 5.03 1.31 -6.24
CA ILE A 74 4.93 2.20 -5.09
C ILE A 74 4.53 1.38 -3.86
N ASP A 75 5.44 1.33 -2.90
CA ASP A 75 5.21 0.78 -1.57
C ASP A 75 4.19 1.66 -0.83
N SER A 76 3.08 1.06 -0.43
CA SER A 76 2.03 1.77 0.29
C SER A 76 2.49 2.27 1.66
N THR A 77 3.39 1.56 2.33
CA THR A 77 3.99 1.97 3.61
C THR A 77 4.87 3.20 3.47
N SER A 78 5.56 3.39 2.34
CA SER A 78 6.32 4.62 2.10
C SER A 78 5.41 5.85 2.04
N VAL A 79 4.24 5.72 1.39
CA VAL A 79 3.23 6.78 1.33
C VAL A 79 2.60 7.03 2.70
N GLU A 80 2.28 5.95 3.42
CA GLU A 80 1.72 6.03 4.78
C GLU A 80 2.68 6.74 5.74
N ASN A 81 3.97 6.40 5.72
CA ASN A 81 5.00 7.05 6.53
C ASN A 81 5.14 8.54 6.22
N ALA A 82 5.04 8.92 4.94
CA ALA A 82 5.05 10.33 4.55
C ALA A 82 3.83 11.10 5.11
N LEU A 83 2.68 10.43 5.23
CA LEU A 83 1.48 11.01 5.86
C LEU A 83 1.61 11.03 7.39
N TYR A 84 2.20 10.01 8.01
CA TYR A 84 2.46 9.96 9.44
C TYR A 84 3.44 11.03 9.95
N ALA A 85 4.22 11.65 9.05
CA ALA A 85 5.04 12.82 9.39
C ALA A 85 4.20 14.05 9.79
N ASP A 86 2.92 14.09 9.45
CA ASP A 86 1.98 15.08 9.98
C ASP A 86 1.47 14.60 11.35
N GLU A 87 1.83 15.31 12.41
CA GLU A 87 1.51 14.94 13.79
C GLU A 87 0.00 14.82 14.08
N ARG A 88 -0.85 15.35 13.21
CA ARG A 88 -2.31 15.32 13.36
C ARG A 88 -2.92 14.01 12.85
N VAL A 89 -2.19 13.26 12.04
CA VAL A 89 -2.63 11.96 11.47
C VAL A 89 -2.59 10.88 12.54
N MET A 90 -3.68 10.14 12.68
CA MET A 90 -3.77 8.97 13.58
C MET A 90 -3.48 7.68 12.82
N GLU A 91 -4.14 7.48 11.69
CA GLU A 91 -3.93 6.33 10.80
C GLU A 91 -3.91 6.80 9.36
N ALA A 92 -3.09 6.15 8.55
CA ALA A 92 -3.03 6.33 7.12
C ALA A 92 -3.00 4.96 6.44
N ALA A 93 -3.72 4.84 5.33
CA ALA A 93 -3.70 3.67 4.46
C ALA A 93 -3.61 4.12 3.00
N ALA A 94 -2.51 3.81 2.34
CA ALA A 94 -2.34 4.09 0.92
C ALA A 94 -2.92 2.95 0.08
N VAL A 95 -3.63 3.31 -0.98
CA VAL A 95 -4.36 2.38 -1.87
C VAL A 95 -4.34 2.88 -3.31
N GLY A 96 -4.39 1.95 -4.27
CA GLY A 96 -4.53 2.27 -5.69
C GLY A 96 -5.96 2.64 -6.09
N VAL A 97 -6.11 3.71 -6.87
CA VAL A 97 -7.35 4.07 -7.57
C VAL A 97 -7.12 4.03 -9.09
N PRO A 98 -8.13 3.65 -9.90
CA PRO A 98 -7.91 3.38 -11.32
C PRO A 98 -7.54 4.64 -12.12
N HIS A 99 -6.60 4.49 -13.04
CA HIS A 99 -6.24 5.48 -14.05
C HIS A 99 -6.11 4.85 -15.45
N PRO A 100 -6.79 5.36 -16.50
CA PRO A 100 -6.89 4.68 -17.79
C PRO A 100 -5.57 4.47 -18.53
N ARG A 101 -4.56 5.31 -18.28
CA ARG A 101 -3.26 5.21 -18.97
C ARG A 101 -2.13 4.67 -18.10
N LEU A 102 -2.25 4.80 -16.78
CA LEU A 102 -1.16 4.52 -15.86
C LEU A 102 -1.44 3.29 -15.00
N GLY A 103 -2.57 2.61 -15.20
CA GLY A 103 -3.05 1.56 -14.32
C GLY A 103 -3.67 2.15 -13.07
N GLU A 104 -2.85 2.64 -12.15
CA GLU A 104 -3.29 3.20 -10.88
C GLU A 104 -2.70 4.59 -10.61
N PHE A 105 -3.42 5.35 -9.79
CA PHE A 105 -2.86 6.44 -9.01
C PHE A 105 -2.86 6.08 -7.53
N VAL A 106 -1.95 6.71 -6.79
CA VAL A 106 -1.96 6.64 -5.32
C VAL A 106 -3.12 7.48 -4.79
N ALA A 107 -3.95 6.87 -3.97
CA ALA A 107 -4.84 7.55 -3.05
C ALA A 107 -4.50 7.15 -1.62
N ALA A 108 -4.97 7.91 -0.65
CA ALA A 108 -4.88 7.55 0.76
C ALA A 108 -6.22 7.74 1.47
N VAL A 109 -6.47 6.91 2.48
CA VAL A 109 -7.52 7.13 3.46
C VAL A 109 -6.85 7.40 4.80
N VAL A 110 -7.24 8.48 5.46
CA VAL A 110 -6.59 9.00 6.67
C VAL A 110 -7.63 9.26 7.74
N SER A 111 -7.32 8.94 9.00
CA SER A 111 -8.07 9.36 10.17
C SER A 111 -7.27 10.40 10.97
N ALA A 112 -7.96 11.38 11.54
CA ALA A 112 -7.34 12.40 12.40
C ALA A 112 -7.23 11.89 13.84
N LYS A 113 -6.19 12.33 14.56
CA LYS A 113 -6.14 12.17 16.02
C LYS A 113 -7.33 12.91 16.65
N PRO A 114 -7.88 12.43 17.80
CA PRO A 114 -9.11 12.99 18.38
C PRO A 114 -9.10 14.51 18.58
N GLY A 115 -7.96 15.10 19.00
CA GLY A 115 -7.82 16.56 19.19
C GLY A 115 -7.67 17.39 17.91
N PHE A 116 -7.54 16.73 16.75
CA PHE A 116 -7.28 17.36 15.45
C PHE A 116 -8.39 17.09 14.42
N LYS A 117 -9.54 16.51 14.85
CA LYS A 117 -10.70 16.33 13.97
C LYS A 117 -11.12 17.69 13.35
N GLY A 118 -11.43 17.68 12.06
CA GLY A 118 -11.77 18.90 11.30
C GLY A 118 -10.59 19.82 10.95
N GLN A 119 -9.37 19.55 11.41
CA GLN A 119 -8.20 20.39 11.13
C GLN A 119 -7.35 19.89 9.96
N LEU A 120 -7.59 18.66 9.49
CA LEU A 120 -6.95 18.09 8.32
C LEU A 120 -7.67 18.54 7.04
N THR A 121 -6.90 18.91 6.03
CA THR A 121 -7.41 19.09 4.66
C THR A 121 -6.64 18.20 3.71
N GLU A 122 -7.31 17.72 2.66
CA GLU A 122 -6.71 16.91 1.60
C GLU A 122 -5.47 17.60 1.01
N ALA A 123 -5.58 18.89 0.69
CA ALA A 123 -4.48 19.68 0.13
C ALA A 123 -3.27 19.75 1.07
N SER A 124 -3.51 19.94 2.38
CA SER A 124 -2.41 20.00 3.37
C SER A 124 -1.66 18.66 3.49
N LEU A 125 -2.39 17.53 3.45
CA LEU A 125 -1.80 16.20 3.56
C LEU A 125 -1.03 15.81 2.29
N ILE A 126 -1.57 16.13 1.11
CA ILE A 126 -0.85 15.93 -0.16
C ILE A 126 0.44 16.75 -0.18
N ALA A 127 0.38 18.02 0.23
CA ALA A 127 1.55 18.88 0.30
C ALA A 127 2.59 18.39 1.32
N ALA A 128 2.16 17.84 2.46
CA ALA A 128 3.05 17.23 3.44
C ALA A 128 3.75 15.99 2.86
N ALA A 129 3.00 15.08 2.25
CA ALA A 129 3.54 13.86 1.65
C ALA A 129 4.52 14.15 0.49
N ALA A 130 4.28 15.21 -0.29
CA ALA A 130 5.13 15.63 -1.39
C ALA A 130 6.54 16.10 -0.95
N LYS A 131 6.77 16.39 0.33
CA LYS A 131 8.08 16.79 0.85
C LYS A 131 9.09 15.64 0.88
N SER A 132 8.61 14.40 1.02
CA SER A 132 9.46 13.22 1.19
C SER A 132 9.25 12.14 0.14
N LEU A 133 8.20 12.26 -0.69
CA LEU A 133 7.90 11.29 -1.75
C LEU A 133 8.32 11.80 -3.13
N PRO A 134 8.77 10.89 -4.03
CA PRO A 134 8.90 11.23 -5.43
C PRO A 134 7.53 11.55 -6.03
N LYS A 135 7.49 12.43 -7.03
CA LYS A 135 6.25 12.98 -7.61
C LYS A 135 5.22 11.91 -8.03
N PHE A 136 5.67 10.76 -8.51
CA PHE A 136 4.78 9.67 -8.93
C PHE A 136 4.13 8.93 -7.74
N ALA A 137 4.71 8.98 -6.54
CA ALA A 137 4.19 8.34 -5.33
C ALA A 137 3.30 9.28 -4.48
N VAL A 138 3.29 10.59 -4.79
CA VAL A 138 2.43 11.55 -4.09
C VAL A 138 0.94 11.21 -4.35
N PRO A 139 0.10 11.11 -3.30
CA PRO A 139 -1.33 10.85 -3.45
C PRO A 139 -2.01 11.93 -4.30
N VAL A 140 -2.88 11.51 -5.22
CA VAL A 140 -3.74 12.42 -6.00
C VAL A 140 -5.09 12.68 -5.31
N LEU A 141 -5.40 11.87 -4.30
CA LEU A 141 -6.61 11.91 -3.51
C LEU A 141 -6.27 11.53 -2.07
N VAL A 142 -6.76 12.30 -1.10
CA VAL A 142 -6.77 11.91 0.31
C VAL A 142 -8.18 12.01 0.86
N VAL A 143 -8.74 10.87 1.27
CA VAL A 143 -10.05 10.77 1.92
C VAL A 143 -9.84 10.85 3.43
N ILE A 144 -10.42 11.85 4.08
CA ILE A 144 -10.33 12.02 5.52
C ILE A 144 -11.58 11.41 6.17
N LYS A 145 -11.38 10.56 7.17
CA LYS A 145 -12.41 9.94 8.00
C LYS A 145 -12.39 10.58 9.39
N ASP A 146 -13.58 10.82 9.93
CA ASP A 146 -13.74 11.28 11.32
C ASP A 146 -13.56 10.15 12.35
N GLU A 147 -13.71 8.91 11.90
CA GLU A 147 -13.60 7.71 12.72
C GLU A 147 -12.36 6.88 12.36
N PRO A 148 -11.86 6.03 13.29
CA PRO A 148 -10.75 5.14 13.02
C PRO A 148 -10.99 4.24 11.80
N LEU A 149 -9.90 3.88 11.13
CA LEU A 149 -9.96 3.01 9.95
C LEU A 149 -10.42 1.61 10.34
N GLU A 150 -11.18 0.97 9.46
CA GLU A 150 -11.68 -0.40 9.68
C GLU A 150 -10.52 -1.39 9.85
N ARG A 151 -10.67 -2.31 10.80
CA ARG A 151 -9.65 -3.29 11.17
C ARG A 151 -10.20 -4.70 11.18
N THR A 152 -9.31 -5.68 11.01
CA THR A 152 -9.58 -7.09 11.30
C THR A 152 -9.72 -7.30 12.81
N GLU A 153 -10.22 -8.47 13.22
CA GLU A 153 -10.25 -8.88 14.64
C GLU A 153 -8.85 -8.89 15.28
N SER A 154 -7.80 -9.12 14.48
CA SER A 154 -6.39 -9.02 14.88
C SER A 154 -5.84 -7.58 14.90
N GLY A 155 -6.67 -6.58 14.68
CA GLY A 155 -6.31 -5.16 14.74
C GLY A 155 -5.61 -4.60 13.50
N LYS A 156 -5.48 -5.36 12.40
CA LYS A 156 -4.83 -4.88 11.16
C LYS A 156 -5.78 -4.07 10.30
N ILE A 157 -5.30 -2.98 9.71
CA ILE A 157 -6.11 -2.16 8.78
C ILE A 157 -6.61 -3.00 7.60
N LEU A 158 -7.90 -2.89 7.32
CA LEU A 158 -8.59 -3.62 6.26
C LEU A 158 -8.57 -2.83 4.94
N LYS A 159 -7.41 -2.79 4.29
CA LYS A 159 -7.19 -2.05 3.02
C LYS A 159 -8.22 -2.34 1.89
N PRO A 160 -8.79 -3.55 1.71
CA PRO A 160 -9.77 -3.79 0.64
C PRO A 160 -11.00 -2.87 0.71
N GLN A 161 -11.55 -2.64 1.90
CA GLN A 161 -12.69 -1.75 2.11
C GLN A 161 -12.30 -0.28 1.89
N LEU A 162 -11.11 0.11 2.38
CA LEU A 162 -10.58 1.45 2.17
C LEU A 162 -10.31 1.76 0.69
N ARG A 163 -9.86 0.76 -0.09
CA ARG A 163 -9.69 0.86 -1.54
C ARG A 163 -11.02 1.13 -2.24
N LYS A 164 -12.11 0.49 -1.80
CA LYS A 164 -13.45 0.76 -2.33
C LYS A 164 -13.88 2.20 -2.04
N ILE A 165 -13.72 2.66 -0.79
CA ILE A 165 -14.03 4.04 -0.40
C ILE A 165 -13.26 5.05 -1.24
N ALA A 166 -11.94 4.88 -1.37
CA ALA A 166 -11.10 5.77 -2.18
C ALA A 166 -11.53 5.77 -3.65
N ARG A 167 -11.87 4.60 -4.21
CA ARG A 167 -12.36 4.48 -5.59
C ARG A 167 -13.68 5.21 -5.80
N ASP A 168 -14.65 5.04 -4.90
CA ASP A 168 -15.96 5.68 -5.03
C ASP A 168 -15.83 7.22 -5.02
N VAL A 169 -14.98 7.77 -4.13
CA VAL A 169 -14.68 9.21 -4.08
C VAL A 169 -13.94 9.68 -5.33
N TRP A 170 -12.96 8.90 -5.81
CA TRP A 170 -12.21 9.19 -7.02
C TRP A 170 -13.11 9.28 -8.25
N GLU A 171 -14.00 8.31 -8.44
CA GLU A 171 -14.93 8.29 -9.57
C GLU A 171 -15.94 9.44 -9.50
N ALA A 172 -16.40 9.82 -8.30
CA ALA A 172 -17.28 10.96 -8.10
C ALA A 172 -16.60 12.29 -8.49
N LYS A 173 -15.33 12.51 -8.08
CA LYS A 173 -14.54 13.69 -8.49
C LYS A 173 -14.40 13.77 -10.01
N GLN A 174 -14.08 12.65 -10.65
CA GLN A 174 -13.90 12.59 -12.10
C GLN A 174 -15.18 12.89 -12.89
N LYS A 175 -16.36 12.51 -12.36
CA LYS A 175 -17.66 12.87 -12.94
C LYS A 175 -17.97 14.37 -12.79
N GLY A 176 -17.67 14.95 -11.62
CA GLY A 176 -17.90 16.36 -11.34
C GLY A 176 -17.05 17.30 -12.22
N GLU A 177 -15.79 16.95 -12.45
CA GLU A 177 -14.89 17.70 -13.33
C GLU A 177 -15.37 17.68 -14.79
N LYS A 178 -15.73 16.50 -15.31
CA LYS A 178 -16.28 16.36 -16.68
C LYS A 178 -17.58 17.12 -16.91
N SER A 179 -18.39 17.31 -15.87
CA SER A 179 -19.62 18.12 -15.94
C SER A 179 -19.31 19.62 -16.06
N ARG A 180 -18.28 20.10 -15.33
CA ARG A 180 -17.84 21.52 -15.37
C ARG A 180 -17.14 21.92 -16.66
N THR A 181 -16.45 21.00 -17.34
CA THR A 181 -15.75 21.30 -18.61
C THR A 181 -16.68 21.27 -19.84
N LYS A 182 -17.96 20.90 -19.67
CA LYS A 182 -18.97 20.84 -20.75
C LYS A 182 -19.92 22.04 -20.80
N LEU A 183 -19.74 23.02 -19.91
CA LEU A 183 -20.44 24.31 -19.89
C LEU A 183 -19.51 25.39 -20.41
#